data_AF-A0A3L6L3S0-F1
#
_entry.id   AF-A0A3L6L3S0-F1
#
_cell.length_a   1.000
_cell.length_b   1.000
_cell.length_c   1.000
_cell.angle_alpha   90.00
_cell.angle_beta   90.00
_cell.angle_gamma   90.00
#
_symmetry.space_group_name_H-M   'P 1'
#
loop_
_entity.id
_entity.type
_entity.pdbx_description
1 polymer ?
#
loop_
_entity_poly.entity_id
_entity_poly.type
_entity_poly.pdbx_seq_one_letter_code
_entity_poly.pdbx_strand_id
1 'polypeptide(L)'
;MNLAKKIIVCLFIAILCNVGGVRGFSLVEKKGEYCIKLKATVEELGKRFTDTWNVFEDALHKVENVKENCERFVKLSEEKEVSDAANSDKMKLVNEYYNAIMYNERQISDYEKKIHDLLIGLGKHCGFWLSFTPVSSFLRDITKRHLEEASELISKVESLSENAKSYASHASGEWCSAPATDTQEEVTRSEAEPQSGGDSLQDTTPTVGTRELDRATSTTSSETREEHAGTESAN
;
A
#
# COMPACT_ATOMS: atom_id res chain seq x y z
N MET A 1 -62.69 45.16 -12.54
CA MET A 1 -61.21 45.05 -12.38
C MET A 1 -60.66 43.61 -12.34
N ASN A 2 -61.43 42.57 -12.69
CA ASN A 2 -60.96 41.17 -12.63
C ASN A 2 -60.76 40.50 -14.01
N LEU A 3 -61.02 41.20 -15.12
CA LEU A 3 -60.81 40.65 -16.47
C LEU A 3 -59.36 40.86 -16.94
N ALA A 4 -58.80 42.05 -16.74
CA ALA A 4 -57.41 42.37 -17.09
C ALA A 4 -56.38 41.52 -16.32
N LYS A 5 -56.64 41.23 -15.03
CA LYS A 5 -55.77 40.34 -14.23
C LYS A 5 -55.82 38.87 -14.69
N LYS A 6 -56.97 38.39 -15.19
CA LYS A 6 -57.10 37.02 -15.72
C LYS A 6 -56.44 36.87 -17.10
N ILE A 7 -56.51 37.90 -17.94
CA ILE A 7 -55.84 37.92 -19.26
C ILE A 7 -54.31 37.94 -19.10
N ILE A 8 -53.79 38.70 -18.14
CA ILE A 8 -52.35 38.76 -17.86
C ILE A 8 -51.84 37.40 -17.33
N VAL A 9 -52.56 36.75 -16.42
CA VAL A 9 -52.17 35.44 -15.89
C VAL A 9 -52.21 34.34 -16.97
N CYS A 10 -53.18 34.36 -17.88
CA CYS A 10 -53.19 33.44 -19.02
C CYS A 10 -52.07 33.70 -20.04
N LEU A 11 -51.67 34.96 -20.25
CA LEU A 11 -50.53 35.29 -21.12
C LEU A 11 -49.19 34.83 -20.52
N PHE A 12 -48.99 34.93 -19.20
CA PHE A 12 -47.78 34.39 -18.56
C PHE A 12 -47.72 32.86 -18.58
N ILE A 13 -48.86 32.17 -18.43
CA ILE A 13 -48.92 30.70 -18.54
C ILE A 13 -48.71 30.25 -20.00
N ALA A 14 -49.25 30.98 -20.98
CA ALA A 14 -49.00 30.70 -22.40
C ALA A 14 -47.54 30.96 -22.81
N ILE A 15 -46.87 31.97 -22.25
CA ILE A 15 -45.43 32.20 -22.49
C ILE A 15 -44.57 31.10 -21.84
N LEU A 16 -44.96 30.56 -20.68
CA LEU A 16 -44.28 29.44 -20.03
C LEU A 16 -44.56 28.08 -20.68
N CYS A 17 -45.71 27.92 -21.37
CA CYS A 17 -46.09 26.68 -22.05
C CYS A 17 -45.79 26.66 -23.56
N ASN A 18 -45.36 27.78 -24.17
CA ASN A 18 -45.01 27.87 -25.60
C ASN A 18 -43.54 28.24 -25.84
N VAL A 19 -42.64 27.92 -24.91
CA VAL A 19 -41.25 27.63 -25.29
C VAL A 19 -41.24 26.23 -25.88
N GLY A 20 -41.86 26.11 -27.07
CA GLY A 20 -41.62 25.01 -27.99
C GLY A 20 -40.12 24.93 -28.15
N GLY A 21 -39.53 23.97 -27.43
CA GLY A 21 -38.11 23.81 -27.30
C GLY A 21 -37.51 23.74 -28.69
N VAL A 22 -36.74 24.76 -29.03
CA VAL A 22 -35.72 24.64 -30.06
C VAL A 22 -34.87 23.44 -29.61
N ARG A 23 -35.11 22.27 -30.20
CA ARG A 23 -34.22 21.09 -30.12
C ARG A 23 -32.94 21.42 -30.87
N GLY A 24 -32.23 22.40 -30.37
CA GLY A 24 -31.11 23.05 -31.04
C GLY A 24 -30.13 23.68 -30.06
N PHE A 25 -29.93 23.04 -28.90
CA PHE A 25 -28.74 23.17 -28.06
C PHE A 25 -28.67 21.86 -27.25
N SER A 26 -27.65 21.01 -27.32
CA SER A 26 -26.38 21.05 -28.03
C SER A 26 -25.74 19.66 -27.94
N LEU A 27 -24.94 19.26 -28.93
CA LEU A 27 -23.90 18.22 -28.84
C LEU A 27 -22.83 18.48 -27.74
N VAL A 28 -23.04 19.47 -26.88
CA VAL A 28 -22.12 19.91 -25.84
C VAL A 28 -22.54 19.28 -24.52
N GLU A 29 -21.63 18.47 -23.96
CA GLU A 29 -21.77 17.84 -22.65
C GLU A 29 -22.16 18.87 -21.58
N LYS A 30 -23.19 18.55 -20.81
CA LYS A 30 -23.60 19.35 -19.66
C LYS A 30 -22.50 19.33 -18.62
N LYS A 31 -22.15 20.50 -18.08
CA LYS A 31 -21.06 20.63 -17.11
C LYS A 31 -21.25 19.80 -15.83
N GLY A 32 -22.50 19.53 -15.44
CA GLY A 32 -22.80 18.60 -14.34
C GLY A 32 -22.31 17.17 -14.62
N GLU A 33 -22.62 16.61 -15.79
CA GLU A 33 -22.18 15.26 -16.18
C GLU A 33 -20.66 15.19 -16.30
N TYR A 34 -20.05 16.22 -16.88
CA TYR A 34 -18.59 16.34 -16.96
C TYR A 34 -17.93 16.33 -15.56
N CYS A 35 -18.46 17.10 -14.62
CA CYS A 35 -17.92 17.17 -13.27
C CYS A 35 -18.12 15.88 -12.48
N ILE A 36 -19.20 15.13 -12.71
CA ILE A 36 -19.39 13.80 -12.13
C ILE A 36 -18.29 12.85 -12.61
N LYS A 37 -18.02 12.81 -13.93
CA LYS A 37 -16.93 11.99 -14.50
C LYS A 37 -15.57 12.40 -13.96
N LEU A 38 -15.30 13.70 -13.92
CA LEU A 38 -14.05 14.24 -13.39
C LEU A 38 -13.83 13.83 -11.94
N LYS A 39 -14.86 13.95 -11.10
CA LYS A 39 -14.80 13.51 -9.69
C LYS A 39 -14.43 12.04 -9.59
N ALA A 40 -15.08 11.17 -10.37
CA ALA A 40 -14.76 9.75 -10.39
C ALA A 40 -13.30 9.48 -10.80
N THR A 41 -12.79 10.18 -11.82
CA THR A 41 -11.38 10.06 -12.24
C THR A 41 -10.40 10.55 -11.16
N VAL A 42 -10.72 11.64 -10.46
CA VAL A 42 -9.90 12.14 -9.35
C VAL A 42 -9.90 11.15 -8.19
N GLU A 43 -11.05 10.56 -7.86
CA GLU A 43 -11.17 9.51 -6.83
C GLU A 43 -10.37 8.25 -7.20
N GLU A 44 -10.39 7.84 -8.47
CA GLU A 44 -9.61 6.72 -8.98
C GLU A 44 -8.10 6.97 -8.86
N LEU A 45 -7.62 8.15 -9.27
CA LEU A 45 -6.22 8.54 -9.11
C LEU A 45 -5.82 8.63 -7.63
N GLY A 46 -6.70 9.18 -6.78
CA GLY A 46 -6.49 9.25 -5.34
C GLY A 46 -6.33 7.86 -4.72
N LYS A 47 -7.23 6.93 -5.06
CA LYS A 47 -7.13 5.54 -4.61
C LYS A 47 -5.83 4.88 -5.08
N ARG A 48 -5.46 5.06 -6.35
CA ARG A 48 -4.20 4.52 -6.90
C ARG A 48 -2.97 5.05 -6.15
N PHE A 49 -2.95 6.34 -5.83
CA PHE A 49 -1.88 6.93 -4.99
C PHE A 49 -1.85 6.31 -3.59
N THR A 50 -3.00 6.23 -2.91
CA THR A 50 -3.09 5.63 -1.56
C THR A 50 -2.65 4.17 -1.54
N ASP A 51 -3.11 3.35 -2.50
CA ASP A 51 -2.71 1.95 -2.62
C ASP A 51 -1.17 1.84 -2.79
N THR A 52 -0.57 2.74 -3.57
CA THR A 52 0.88 2.81 -3.82
C THR A 52 1.66 3.28 -2.59
N TRP A 53 1.11 4.22 -1.82
CA TRP A 53 1.71 4.69 -0.57
C TRP A 53 1.73 3.59 0.49
N ASN A 54 0.65 2.82 0.61
CA ASN A 54 0.59 1.67 1.53
C ASN A 54 1.69 0.64 1.23
N VAL A 55 2.02 0.40 -0.05
CA VAL A 55 3.14 -0.48 -0.43
C VAL A 55 4.48 0.07 0.07
N PHE A 56 4.68 1.38 0.02
CA PHE A 56 5.87 2.03 0.56
C PHE A 56 5.93 1.93 2.08
N GLU A 57 4.84 2.23 2.79
CA GLU A 57 4.77 2.13 4.26
C GLU A 57 5.05 0.71 4.76
N ASP A 58 4.46 -0.30 4.11
CA ASP A 58 4.74 -1.71 4.42
C ASP A 58 6.23 -2.06 4.24
N ALA A 59 6.89 -1.50 3.23
CA ALA A 59 8.31 -1.71 3.01
C ALA A 59 9.17 -1.03 4.10
N LEU A 60 8.80 0.20 4.48
CA LEU A 60 9.46 0.94 5.55
C LEU A 60 9.36 0.18 6.89
N HIS A 61 8.17 -0.24 7.28
CA HIS A 61 7.98 -1.02 8.52
C HIS A 61 8.78 -2.32 8.53
N LYS A 62 8.89 -3.01 7.38
CA LYS A 62 9.71 -4.23 7.28
C LYS A 62 11.18 -3.95 7.53
N VAL A 63 11.76 -2.93 6.90
CA VAL A 63 13.18 -2.60 7.10
C VAL A 63 13.45 -2.12 8.52
N GLU A 64 12.52 -1.37 9.13
CA GLU A 64 12.62 -0.93 10.52
C GLU A 64 12.68 -2.11 11.48
N ASN A 65 11.80 -3.10 11.31
CA ASN A 65 11.82 -4.31 12.13
C ASN A 65 13.14 -5.09 12.01
N VAL A 66 13.70 -5.20 10.79
CA VAL A 66 15.03 -5.83 10.59
C VAL A 66 16.11 -5.03 11.31
N LYS A 67 16.09 -3.70 11.16
CA LYS A 67 17.05 -2.81 11.79
C LYS A 67 17.01 -2.93 13.31
N GLU A 68 15.83 -2.85 13.92
CA GLU A 68 15.64 -3.03 15.36
C GLU A 68 16.14 -4.39 15.86
N ASN A 69 15.92 -5.46 15.09
CA ASN A 69 16.45 -6.77 15.40
C ASN A 69 18.00 -6.78 15.37
N CYS A 70 18.61 -6.22 14.33
CA CYS A 70 20.06 -6.12 14.21
C CYS A 70 20.68 -5.25 15.30
N GLU A 71 20.09 -4.11 15.63
CA GLU A 71 20.54 -3.25 16.74
C GLU A 71 20.56 -4.00 18.07
N ARG A 72 19.56 -4.85 18.32
CA ARG A 72 19.49 -5.67 19.54
C ARG A 72 20.65 -6.66 19.64
N PHE A 73 20.99 -7.35 18.55
CA PHE A 73 22.09 -8.31 18.55
C PHE A 73 23.46 -7.65 18.63
N VAL A 74 23.67 -6.53 17.93
CA VAL A 74 24.93 -5.77 18.02
C VAL A 74 25.15 -5.28 19.45
N LYS A 75 24.13 -4.68 20.10
CA LYS A 75 24.22 -4.25 21.50
C LYS A 75 24.52 -5.40 22.46
N LEU A 76 23.88 -6.56 22.25
CA LEU A 76 24.12 -7.74 23.09
C LEU A 76 25.56 -8.27 22.96
N SER A 77 26.13 -8.24 21.75
CA SER A 77 27.51 -8.66 21.52
C SER A 77 28.51 -7.68 22.13
N GLU A 78 28.24 -6.37 22.07
CA GLU A 78 29.01 -5.33 22.76
C GLU A 78 28.98 -5.50 24.28
N GLU A 79 27.80 -5.73 24.87
CA GLU A 79 27.62 -5.96 26.31
C GLU A 79 28.33 -7.21 26.81
N LYS A 80 28.43 -8.25 25.97
CA LYS A 80 29.11 -9.51 26.30
C LYS A 80 30.61 -9.50 25.96
N GLU A 81 31.13 -8.40 25.44
CA GLU A 81 32.51 -8.27 24.94
C GLU A 81 32.88 -9.36 23.91
N VAL A 82 31.89 -9.82 23.13
CA VAL A 82 32.08 -10.81 22.06
C VAL A 82 32.19 -10.08 20.74
N SER A 83 33.28 -10.32 20.00
CA SER A 83 33.43 -9.81 18.64
C SER A 83 32.42 -10.46 17.70
N ASP A 84 31.48 -9.67 17.17
CA ASP A 84 30.44 -10.11 16.25
C ASP A 84 30.48 -9.32 14.94
N ALA A 85 31.57 -9.52 14.20
CA ALA A 85 31.80 -8.84 12.93
C ALA A 85 30.68 -9.12 11.91
N ALA A 86 30.10 -10.32 11.94
CA ALA A 86 29.02 -10.71 11.02
C ALA A 86 27.75 -9.88 11.22
N ASN A 87 27.25 -9.73 12.45
CA ASN A 87 26.08 -8.89 12.70
C ASN A 87 26.40 -7.40 12.53
N SER A 88 27.63 -6.97 12.82
CA SER A 88 28.07 -5.59 12.55
C SER A 88 28.00 -5.26 11.04
N ASP A 89 28.48 -6.16 10.18
CA ASP A 89 28.46 -5.95 8.73
C ASP A 89 27.03 -6.02 8.16
N LYS A 90 26.20 -6.95 8.65
CA LYS A 90 24.75 -6.97 8.33
C LYS A 90 24.06 -5.67 8.71
N MET A 91 24.34 -5.14 9.91
CA MET A 91 23.76 -3.88 10.37
C MET A 91 24.13 -2.70 9.48
N LYS A 92 25.35 -2.65 8.94
CA LYS A 92 25.74 -1.62 7.96
C LYS A 92 24.89 -1.70 6.69
N LEU A 93 24.73 -2.90 6.13
CA LEU A 93 23.89 -3.11 4.93
C LEU A 93 22.43 -2.74 5.19
N VAL A 94 21.86 -3.15 6.33
CA VAL A 94 20.48 -2.79 6.71
C VAL A 94 20.32 -1.28 6.83
N ASN A 95 21.30 -0.57 7.41
CA ASN A 95 21.28 0.89 7.46
C ASN A 95 21.35 1.53 6.08
N GLU A 96 22.12 0.98 5.14
CA GLU A 96 22.17 1.47 3.76
C GLU A 96 20.80 1.34 3.07
N TYR A 97 20.15 0.18 3.19
CA TYR A 97 18.80 -0.03 2.66
C TYR A 97 17.76 0.88 3.31
N TYR A 98 17.80 1.04 4.63
CA TYR A 98 16.93 1.97 5.36
C TYR A 98 17.10 3.40 4.84
N ASN A 99 18.34 3.88 4.73
CA ASN A 99 18.63 5.23 4.24
C ASN A 99 18.16 5.43 2.78
N ALA A 100 18.27 4.41 1.93
CA ALA A 100 17.76 4.45 0.57
C ALA A 100 16.22 4.55 0.52
N ILE A 101 15.51 3.84 1.42
CA ILE A 101 14.05 3.95 1.57
C ILE A 101 13.67 5.37 2.04
N MET A 102 14.36 5.92 3.03
CA MET A 102 14.13 7.29 3.52
C MET A 102 14.38 8.36 2.43
N TYR A 103 15.32 8.10 1.51
CA TYR A 103 15.53 8.97 0.36
C TYR A 103 14.35 8.94 -0.62
N ASN A 104 13.77 7.75 -0.85
CA ASN A 104 12.55 7.61 -1.67
C ASN A 104 11.35 8.32 -1.01
N GLU A 105 11.19 8.23 0.31
CA GLU A 105 10.11 8.89 1.05
C GLU A 105 10.03 10.39 0.74
N ARG A 106 11.17 11.08 0.78
CA ARG A 106 11.26 12.53 0.51
C ARG A 106 10.74 12.87 -0.88
N GLN A 107 11.12 12.08 -1.88
CA GLN A 107 10.66 12.27 -3.25
C GLN A 107 9.16 12.00 -3.39
N ILE A 108 8.64 10.96 -2.73
CA ILE A 108 7.21 10.66 -2.76
C ILE A 108 6.41 11.80 -2.11
N SER A 109 6.85 12.33 -0.96
CA SER A 109 6.19 13.47 -0.30
C SER A 109 6.17 14.72 -1.19
N ASP A 110 7.21 14.98 -1.96
CA ASP A 110 7.23 16.09 -2.92
C ASP A 110 6.28 15.86 -4.10
N TYR A 111 6.13 14.62 -4.57
CA TYR A 111 5.15 14.27 -5.60
C TYR A 111 3.72 14.31 -5.07
N GLU A 112 3.47 13.87 -3.85
CA GLU A 112 2.16 13.95 -3.18
C GLU A 112 1.63 15.38 -3.18
N LYS A 113 2.45 16.34 -2.74
CA LYS A 113 2.07 17.76 -2.73
C LYS A 113 1.68 18.27 -4.12
N LYS A 114 2.46 17.92 -5.15
CA LYS A 114 2.17 18.31 -6.54
C LYS A 114 0.88 17.67 -7.05
N ILE A 115 0.68 16.38 -6.80
CA ILE A 115 -0.55 15.66 -7.15
C ILE A 115 -1.75 16.34 -6.47
N HIS A 116 -1.63 16.62 -5.18
CA HIS A 116 -2.68 17.27 -4.40
C HIS A 116 -3.05 18.66 -4.97
N ASP A 117 -2.05 19.49 -5.28
CA ASP A 117 -2.27 20.81 -5.88
C ASP A 117 -2.95 20.73 -7.25
N LEU A 118 -2.52 19.79 -8.10
CA LEU A 118 -3.13 19.54 -9.42
C LEU A 118 -4.60 19.15 -9.28
N LEU A 119 -4.91 18.19 -8.40
CA LEU A 119 -6.26 17.64 -8.23
C LEU A 119 -7.22 18.61 -7.52
N ILE A 120 -6.76 19.34 -6.48
CA ILE A 120 -7.56 20.40 -5.84
C ILE A 120 -7.87 21.52 -6.83
N GLY A 121 -6.92 21.87 -7.69
CA GLY A 121 -7.12 22.85 -8.76
C GLY A 121 -8.32 22.51 -9.64
N LEU A 122 -8.54 21.22 -9.92
CA LEU A 122 -9.65 20.73 -10.72
C LEU A 122 -11.00 20.83 -9.99
N GLY A 123 -11.03 20.53 -8.69
CA GLY A 123 -12.25 20.60 -7.87
C GLY A 123 -12.89 22.00 -7.86
N LYS A 124 -12.07 23.06 -7.91
CA LYS A 124 -12.53 24.46 -7.93
C LYS A 124 -13.40 24.79 -9.16
N HIS A 125 -13.22 24.07 -10.26
CA HIS A 125 -13.99 24.28 -11.49
C HIS A 125 -15.34 23.55 -11.54
N CYS A 126 -15.64 22.73 -10.52
CA CYS A 126 -16.84 21.91 -10.43
C CYS A 126 -17.79 22.29 -9.27
N GLY A 127 -17.73 23.54 -8.80
CA GLY A 127 -18.61 24.07 -7.75
C GLY A 127 -20.11 24.14 -8.09
N PHE A 128 -20.93 24.28 -7.04
CA PHE A 128 -22.40 24.19 -7.01
C PHE A 128 -23.18 24.97 -8.09
N TRP A 129 -22.66 26.12 -8.55
CA TRP A 129 -23.38 27.04 -9.45
C TRP A 129 -23.31 26.67 -10.95
N LEU A 130 -22.67 25.56 -11.32
CA LEU A 130 -22.16 25.35 -12.67
C LEU A 130 -22.97 24.42 -13.56
N SER A 131 -24.06 23.83 -13.05
CA SER A 131 -24.89 22.83 -13.75
C SER A 131 -25.61 23.34 -15.01
N PHE A 132 -25.65 24.66 -15.23
CA PHE A 132 -26.41 25.29 -16.33
C PHE A 132 -25.55 25.86 -17.46
N THR A 133 -24.22 25.79 -17.36
CA THR A 133 -23.29 26.29 -18.39
C THR A 133 -22.64 25.14 -19.16
N PRO A 134 -22.36 25.27 -20.46
CA PRO A 134 -21.55 24.29 -21.19
C PRO A 134 -20.10 24.30 -20.69
N VAL A 135 -19.41 23.16 -20.82
CA VAL A 135 -17.97 23.06 -20.52
C VAL A 135 -17.16 23.78 -21.60
N SER A 136 -16.31 24.73 -21.21
CA SER A 136 -15.40 25.43 -22.13
C SER A 136 -14.27 24.51 -22.60
N SER A 137 -13.75 24.74 -23.82
CA SER A 137 -12.55 24.04 -24.32
C SER A 137 -11.36 24.22 -23.38
N PHE A 138 -11.15 25.45 -22.90
CA PHE A 138 -10.12 25.78 -21.92
C PHE A 138 -10.17 24.90 -20.66
N LEU A 139 -11.38 24.66 -20.12
CA LEU A 139 -11.54 23.79 -18.95
C LEU A 139 -11.20 22.33 -19.30
N ARG A 140 -11.65 21.83 -20.47
CA ARG A 140 -11.30 20.47 -20.92
C ARG A 140 -9.79 20.30 -21.05
N ASP A 141 -9.11 21.28 -21.64
CA ASP A 141 -7.67 21.22 -21.89
C ASP A 141 -6.85 21.27 -20.60
N ILE A 142 -7.22 22.14 -19.64
CA ILE A 142 -6.58 22.20 -18.33
C ILE A 142 -6.82 20.92 -17.55
N THR A 143 -8.05 20.44 -17.50
CA THR A 143 -8.38 19.21 -16.79
C THR A 143 -7.61 18.03 -17.35
N LYS A 144 -7.58 17.88 -18.68
CA LYS A 144 -6.81 16.81 -19.33
C LYS A 144 -5.34 16.89 -18.92
N ARG A 145 -4.72 18.07 -19.03
CA ARG A 145 -3.29 18.26 -18.71
C ARG A 145 -2.99 17.93 -17.25
N HIS A 146 -3.78 18.44 -16.30
CA HIS A 146 -3.55 18.19 -14.88
C HIS A 146 -3.74 16.72 -14.51
N LEU A 147 -4.73 16.04 -15.10
CA LEU A 147 -4.93 14.61 -14.88
C LEU A 147 -3.79 13.78 -15.46
N GLU A 148 -3.31 14.12 -16.66
CA GLU A 148 -2.14 13.47 -17.28
C GLU A 148 -0.88 13.67 -16.43
N GLU A 149 -0.62 14.89 -15.97
CA GLU A 149 0.53 15.21 -15.11
C GLU A 149 0.44 14.51 -13.75
N ALA A 150 -0.74 14.50 -13.10
CA ALA A 150 -0.96 13.77 -11.86
C ALA A 150 -0.75 12.26 -12.05
N SER A 151 -1.21 11.70 -13.17
CA SER A 151 -1.01 10.29 -13.49
C SER A 151 0.48 9.95 -13.67
N GLU A 152 1.25 10.81 -14.35
CA GLU A 152 2.70 10.63 -14.51
C GLU A 152 3.42 10.67 -13.16
N LEU A 153 3.04 11.60 -12.28
CA LEU A 153 3.61 11.69 -10.93
C LEU A 153 3.28 10.45 -10.09
N ILE A 154 2.04 9.95 -10.15
CA ILE A 154 1.66 8.70 -9.48
C ILE A 154 2.51 7.53 -9.97
N SER A 155 2.79 7.44 -11.27
CA SER A 155 3.68 6.40 -11.79
C SER A 155 5.14 6.53 -11.33
N LYS A 156 5.62 7.74 -11.03
CA LYS A 156 6.93 7.91 -10.37
C LYS A 156 6.88 7.40 -8.93
N VAL A 157 5.79 7.68 -8.21
CA VAL A 157 5.57 7.16 -6.84
C VAL A 157 5.52 5.64 -6.85
N GLU A 158 4.84 5.01 -7.80
CA GLU A 158 4.81 3.55 -7.98
C GLU A 158 6.21 2.95 -8.12
N SER A 159 7.05 3.56 -8.96
CA SER A 159 8.45 3.12 -9.11
C SER A 159 9.24 3.26 -7.82
N LEU A 160 9.05 4.34 -7.06
CA LEU A 160 9.74 4.55 -5.79
C LEU A 160 9.26 3.57 -4.70
N SER A 161 7.97 3.27 -4.64
CA SER A 161 7.39 2.27 -3.75
C SER A 161 7.91 0.86 -4.03
N GLU A 162 7.98 0.45 -5.31
CA GLU A 162 8.56 -0.86 -5.67
C GLU A 162 10.06 -0.92 -5.39
N ASN A 163 10.81 0.18 -5.57
CA ASN A 163 12.20 0.24 -5.15
C ASN A 163 12.34 0.06 -3.64
N ALA A 164 11.50 0.73 -2.85
CA ALA A 164 11.50 0.61 -1.39
C ALA A 164 11.21 -0.83 -0.94
N LYS A 165 10.22 -1.47 -1.56
CA LYS A 165 9.90 -2.89 -1.35
C LYS A 165 11.07 -3.81 -1.70
N SER A 166 11.80 -3.55 -2.78
CA SER A 166 13.03 -4.30 -3.11
C SER A 166 14.09 -4.13 -2.02
N TYR A 167 14.36 -2.91 -1.57
CA TYR A 167 15.32 -2.65 -0.49
C TYR A 167 14.91 -3.34 0.82
N ALA A 168 13.62 -3.32 1.17
CA ALA A 168 13.10 -4.02 2.34
C ALA A 168 13.27 -5.54 2.25
N SER A 169 13.08 -6.11 1.04
CA SER A 169 13.34 -7.53 0.78
C SER A 169 14.82 -7.87 0.93
N HIS A 170 15.73 -7.01 0.44
CA HIS A 170 17.16 -7.23 0.60
C HIS A 170 17.59 -7.12 2.07
N ALA A 171 17.10 -6.11 2.79
CA ALA A 171 17.35 -5.96 4.22
C ALA A 171 16.86 -7.19 5.00
N SER A 172 15.69 -7.75 4.66
CA SER A 172 15.17 -8.96 5.29
C SER A 172 16.10 -10.18 5.13
N GLY A 173 16.88 -10.25 4.05
CA GLY A 173 17.93 -11.27 3.86
C GLY A 173 19.11 -11.11 4.80
N GLU A 174 19.35 -9.89 5.31
CA GLU A 174 20.43 -9.55 6.24
C GLU A 174 20.00 -9.68 7.71
N TRP A 175 19.06 -10.59 8.01
CA TRP A 175 18.58 -10.80 9.36
C TRP A 175 19.73 -11.18 10.31
N CYS A 176 19.89 -10.41 11.38
CA CYS A 176 20.88 -10.68 12.42
C CYS A 176 20.40 -11.78 13.37
N SER A 177 21.34 -12.59 13.87
CA SER A 177 21.09 -13.75 14.72
C SER A 177 22.14 -13.86 15.81
N ALA A 178 21.88 -14.61 16.88
CA ALA A 178 22.89 -14.85 17.90
C ALA A 178 24.19 -15.42 17.27
N PRO A 179 25.37 -15.03 17.77
CA PRO A 179 26.62 -15.61 17.31
C PRO A 179 26.56 -17.12 17.50
N ALA A 180 26.94 -17.88 16.47
CA ALA A 180 27.07 -19.32 16.59
C ALA A 180 28.16 -19.59 17.64
N THR A 181 27.76 -20.12 18.80
CA THR A 181 28.73 -20.70 19.72
C THR A 181 29.23 -21.97 19.05
N ASP A 182 30.46 -21.93 18.53
CA ASP A 182 31.18 -23.13 18.11
C ASP A 182 31.36 -24.02 19.34
N THR A 183 30.40 -24.91 19.58
CA THR A 183 30.63 -26.06 20.44
C THR A 183 31.52 -27.00 19.64
N GLN A 184 32.84 -26.80 19.73
CA GLN A 184 33.81 -27.84 19.41
C GLN A 184 33.57 -29.00 20.37
N GLU A 185 32.73 -29.96 19.98
CA GLU A 185 32.85 -31.32 20.52
C GLU A 185 34.18 -31.87 20.03
N GLU A 186 35.20 -31.72 20.88
CA GLU A 186 36.47 -32.42 20.79
C GLU A 186 36.19 -33.93 20.94
N VAL A 187 35.90 -34.60 19.83
CA VAL A 187 35.89 -36.05 19.76
C VAL A 187 37.35 -36.50 19.80
N THR A 188 37.86 -36.71 21.01
CA THR A 188 39.15 -37.35 21.27
C THR A 188 39.17 -38.72 20.62
N ARG A 189 39.83 -38.80 19.46
CA ARG A 189 40.19 -40.02 18.76
C ARG A 189 41.26 -40.75 19.58
N SER A 190 40.85 -41.68 20.42
CA SER A 190 41.76 -42.68 21.00
C SER A 190 42.04 -43.76 19.95
N GLU A 191 43.21 -43.70 19.33
CA GLU A 191 43.83 -44.84 18.65
C GLU A 191 44.19 -45.91 19.69
N ALA A 192 43.58 -47.09 19.55
CA ALA A 192 44.13 -48.35 20.03
C ALA A 192 43.63 -49.49 19.14
N GLU A 193 44.44 -49.86 18.15
CA GLU A 193 44.48 -51.22 17.59
C GLU A 193 45.85 -51.82 17.94
N PRO A 194 46.09 -53.15 17.89
CA PRO A 194 45.27 -54.19 17.25
C PRO A 194 45.09 -55.47 18.10
N GLN A 195 44.10 -56.32 17.76
CA GLN A 195 44.35 -57.77 17.68
C GLN A 195 43.27 -58.55 16.89
N SER A 196 43.81 -59.25 15.88
CA SER A 196 43.30 -60.32 15.02
C SER A 196 42.35 -61.38 15.63
N GLY A 197 41.31 -61.76 14.86
CA GLY A 197 40.75 -63.12 14.89
C GLY A 197 39.31 -63.32 14.36
N GLY A 198 39.17 -63.81 13.12
CA GLY A 198 38.27 -64.94 12.74
C GLY A 198 36.75 -64.74 12.51
N ASP A 199 36.36 -64.81 11.22
CA ASP A 199 35.19 -65.49 10.59
C ASP A 199 33.80 -65.56 11.28
N SER A 200 32.76 -64.99 10.63
CA SER A 200 31.84 -65.74 9.74
C SER A 200 30.55 -64.99 9.37
N LEU A 201 30.15 -65.20 8.11
CA LEU A 201 28.87 -64.95 7.44
C LEU A 201 27.62 -65.35 8.25
N GLN A 202 26.54 -64.54 8.20
CA GLN A 202 25.26 -64.92 7.57
C GLN A 202 24.21 -63.78 7.57
N ASP A 203 23.85 -63.41 6.35
CA ASP A 203 22.55 -63.01 5.77
C ASP A 203 21.28 -63.05 6.65
N THR A 204 20.47 -61.98 6.60
CA THR A 204 19.01 -62.03 6.33
C THR A 204 18.37 -60.62 6.36
N THR A 205 17.81 -60.20 5.22
CA THR A 205 16.65 -59.26 5.09
C THR A 205 15.47 -60.14 4.61
N PRO A 206 14.16 -59.80 4.66
CA PRO A 206 13.48 -58.51 4.87
C PRO A 206 12.26 -58.57 5.83
N THR A 207 11.55 -57.45 6.04
CA THR A 207 10.07 -57.34 5.83
C THR A 207 9.54 -55.93 6.09
N VAL A 208 8.69 -55.52 5.15
CA VAL A 208 7.88 -54.32 4.96
C VAL A 208 6.88 -54.06 6.11
N GLY A 209 6.58 -52.78 6.37
CA GLY A 209 5.43 -52.36 7.19
C GLY A 209 5.03 -50.90 6.96
N THR A 210 4.32 -50.63 5.87
CA THR A 210 3.61 -49.36 5.60
C THR A 210 2.44 -49.18 6.56
N ARG A 211 2.25 -47.97 7.11
CA ARG A 211 0.93 -47.46 7.54
C ARG A 211 0.90 -45.93 7.59
N GLU A 212 0.23 -45.35 6.60
CA GLU A 212 -0.50 -44.08 6.73
C GLU A 212 -1.61 -44.21 7.79
N LEU A 213 -1.92 -43.15 8.54
CA LEU A 213 -3.29 -42.60 8.64
C LEU A 213 -3.34 -41.27 9.42
N ASP A 214 -3.85 -40.25 8.72
CA ASP A 214 -4.62 -39.06 9.11
C ASP A 214 -4.87 -38.71 10.59
N ARG A 215 -4.75 -37.41 10.91
CA ARG A 215 -5.88 -36.67 11.51
C ARG A 215 -5.77 -35.14 11.37
N ALA A 216 -6.76 -34.57 10.67
CA ALA A 216 -7.12 -33.16 10.71
C ALA A 216 -7.91 -32.82 11.98
N THR A 217 -7.76 -31.60 12.49
CA THR A 217 -8.81 -30.92 13.27
C THR A 217 -8.79 -29.41 12.97
N SER A 218 -9.82 -28.96 12.25
CA SER A 218 -10.26 -27.57 12.23
C SER A 218 -11.05 -27.26 13.51
N THR A 219 -10.88 -26.07 14.08
CA THR A 219 -11.91 -25.46 14.93
C THR A 219 -12.01 -23.97 14.65
N THR A 220 -13.16 -23.57 14.14
CA THR A 220 -13.68 -22.21 14.00
C THR A 220 -14.22 -21.74 15.35
N SER A 221 -13.99 -20.50 15.74
CA SER A 221 -14.88 -19.78 16.66
C SER A 221 -14.85 -18.28 16.36
N SER A 222 -15.91 -17.86 15.67
CA SER A 222 -16.45 -16.51 15.57
C SER A 222 -17.07 -16.09 16.90
N GLU A 223 -16.76 -14.89 17.38
CA GLU A 223 -17.57 -14.17 18.37
C GLU A 223 -17.78 -12.71 17.92
N THR A 224 -19.05 -12.41 17.65
CA THR A 224 -19.62 -11.08 17.45
C THR A 224 -19.91 -10.46 18.81
N ARG A 225 -19.63 -9.16 19.01
CA ARG A 225 -20.16 -8.38 20.14
C ARG A 225 -20.57 -6.98 19.70
N GLU A 226 -21.86 -6.79 19.49
CA GLU A 226 -22.60 -5.54 19.79
C GLU A 226 -22.59 -5.38 21.34
N GLU A 227 -22.70 -4.25 22.03
CA GLU A 227 -23.25 -2.92 21.81
C GLU A 227 -22.77 -2.08 23.03
N HIS A 228 -22.49 -0.78 22.89
CA HIS A 228 -23.16 0.25 23.71
C HIS A 228 -22.70 1.67 23.36
N ALA A 229 -23.72 2.48 23.05
CA ALA A 229 -23.67 3.92 22.94
C ALA A 229 -23.39 4.60 24.29
N GLY A 230 -22.63 5.68 24.24
CA GLY A 230 -22.44 6.63 25.34
C GLY A 230 -22.24 8.02 24.76
N THR A 231 -23.34 8.73 24.54
CA THR A 231 -23.39 10.18 24.37
C THR A 231 -22.90 10.86 25.63
N GLU A 232 -21.94 11.79 25.52
CA GLU A 232 -21.82 12.88 26.48
C GLU A 232 -21.52 14.19 25.75
N SER A 233 -22.35 15.18 26.07
CA SER A 233 -22.35 16.55 25.58
C SER A 233 -21.84 17.45 26.71
N ALA A 234 -21.24 18.57 26.32
CA ALA A 234 -21.02 19.79 27.09
C ALA A 234 -19.86 19.82 28.11
N ASN A 235 -18.76 20.47 27.71
CA ASN A 235 -18.39 21.80 28.20
C ASN A 235 -17.48 22.52 27.21
#